data_AF-L9YA13-F1
#
_entry.id   AF-L9YA13-F1
#
_cell.length_a   1.000
_cell.length_b   1.000
_cell.length_c   1.000
_cell.angle_alpha   90.00
_cell.angle_beta   90.00
_cell.angle_gamma   90.00
#
_symmetry.space_group_name_H-M   'P 1'
#
loop_
_entity.id
_entity.type
_entity.pdbx_description
1 polymer ?
#
loop_
_entity_poly.entity_id
_entity_poly.type
_entity_poly.pdbx_seq_one_letter_code
_entity_poly.pdbx_strand_id
1 'polypeptide(L)'
;MGSQGTQGQRSFEDHLTNELRIALEDFTELSHVADWCAKMCASEGPQLATCAAICRDIAELAAFNEKLIARDSMFGPEIADTFIRIAREGLPELQQYQQHPHVAETISAIDRTIDSCMTLLELVSGGQEMGGHQSMGTRGTNQSGGRMDTGGRPMGQQPIGGQQTGGQR
;
A
#
# COMPACT_ATOMS: atom_id res chain seq x y z
N MET A 1 40.51 -7.56 -4.80
CA MET A 1 39.59 -6.88 -5.73
C MET A 1 38.21 -7.51 -5.52
N GLY A 2 37.30 -6.75 -4.90
CA GLY A 2 36.01 -7.24 -4.43
C GLY A 2 34.97 -7.34 -5.56
N SER A 3 34.26 -8.46 -5.60
CA SER A 3 33.13 -8.73 -6.51
C SER A 3 31.84 -9.09 -5.76
N GLN A 4 31.68 -8.66 -4.49
CA GLN A 4 30.53 -9.02 -3.67
C GLN A 4 29.32 -8.08 -3.84
N GLY A 5 29.43 -6.96 -4.56
CA GLY A 5 28.34 -5.99 -4.73
C GLY A 5 27.30 -6.35 -5.81
N THR A 6 27.68 -7.12 -6.84
CA THR A 6 26.87 -7.28 -8.07
C THR A 6 25.85 -8.42 -8.00
N GLN A 7 26.05 -9.41 -7.13
CA GLN A 7 25.14 -10.56 -7.02
C GLN A 7 23.85 -10.22 -6.27
N GLY A 8 23.93 -9.44 -5.18
CA GLY A 8 22.75 -9.03 -4.41
C GLY A 8 21.83 -8.06 -5.16
N GLN A 9 22.38 -7.15 -5.96
CA GLN A 9 21.59 -6.19 -6.73
C GLN A 9 20.76 -6.86 -7.84
N ARG A 10 21.32 -7.85 -8.54
CA ARG A 10 20.58 -8.57 -9.60
C ARG A 10 19.42 -9.38 -9.05
N SER A 11 19.63 -10.12 -7.96
CA SER A 11 18.55 -10.88 -7.34
C SER A 11 17.39 -9.98 -6.89
N PHE A 12 17.69 -8.82 -6.30
CA PHE A 12 16.66 -7.85 -5.92
C PHE A 12 15.88 -7.29 -7.12
N GLU A 13 16.57 -6.93 -8.21
CA GLU A 13 15.96 -6.42 -9.44
C GLU A 13 15.11 -7.49 -10.15
N ASP A 14 15.58 -8.74 -10.15
CA ASP A 14 14.84 -9.90 -10.68
C ASP A 14 13.57 -10.16 -9.86
N HIS A 15 13.64 -10.06 -8.53
CA HIS A 15 12.47 -10.14 -7.66
C HIS A 15 11.49 -9.02 -7.98
N LEU A 16 11.91 -7.75 -7.89
CA LEU A 16 11.03 -6.61 -8.18
C LEU A 16 10.32 -6.74 -9.53
N THR A 17 11.01 -7.24 -10.56
CA THR A 17 10.44 -7.50 -11.89
C THR A 17 9.40 -8.63 -11.89
N ASN A 18 9.60 -9.67 -11.08
CA ASN A 18 8.65 -10.75 -10.90
C ASN A 18 7.38 -10.28 -10.18
N GLU A 19 7.52 -9.54 -9.09
CA GLU A 19 6.36 -9.03 -8.34
C GLU A 19 5.57 -7.99 -9.13
N LEU A 20 6.23 -7.14 -9.92
CA LEU A 20 5.58 -6.25 -10.88
C LEU A 20 4.76 -7.04 -11.91
N ARG A 21 5.29 -8.14 -12.44
CA ARG A 21 4.58 -8.99 -13.40
C ARG A 21 3.34 -9.61 -12.77
N ILE A 22 3.46 -10.17 -11.57
CA ILE A 22 2.35 -10.80 -10.86
C ILE A 22 1.23 -9.78 -10.61
N ALA A 23 1.58 -8.60 -10.08
CA ALA A 23 0.60 -7.54 -9.86
C ALA A 23 -0.09 -7.12 -11.17
N LEU A 24 0.66 -6.98 -12.26
CA LEU A 24 0.10 -6.63 -13.57
C LEU A 24 -0.88 -7.70 -14.08
N GLU A 25 -0.52 -8.97 -13.97
CA GLU A 25 -1.37 -10.10 -14.36
C GLU A 25 -2.65 -10.15 -13.51
N ASP A 26 -2.54 -10.00 -12.20
CA ASP A 26 -3.67 -10.00 -11.27
C ASP A 26 -4.62 -8.82 -11.51
N PHE A 27 -4.10 -7.59 -11.70
CA PHE A 27 -4.93 -6.44 -12.04
C PHE A 27 -5.63 -6.59 -13.39
N THR A 28 -4.95 -7.17 -14.37
CA THR A 28 -5.55 -7.46 -15.69
C THR A 28 -6.70 -8.45 -15.53
N GLU A 29 -6.47 -9.55 -14.82
CA GLU A 29 -7.48 -10.58 -14.60
C GLU A 29 -8.68 -10.05 -13.79
N LEU A 30 -8.40 -9.33 -12.69
CA LEU A 30 -9.43 -8.73 -11.85
C LEU A 30 -10.31 -7.77 -12.65
N SER A 31 -9.72 -6.94 -13.52
CA SER A 31 -10.49 -6.01 -14.35
C SER A 31 -11.52 -6.73 -15.22
N HIS A 32 -11.17 -7.88 -15.79
CA HIS A 32 -12.06 -8.67 -16.63
C HIS A 32 -13.11 -9.43 -15.82
N VAL A 33 -12.70 -10.09 -14.74
CA VAL A 33 -13.61 -10.89 -13.90
C VAL A 33 -14.65 -10.00 -13.21
N ALA A 34 -14.22 -8.87 -12.65
CA ALA A 34 -15.13 -7.93 -11.99
C ALA A 34 -16.07 -7.24 -13.01
N ASP A 35 -15.58 -6.89 -14.21
CA ASP A 35 -16.42 -6.33 -15.28
C ASP A 35 -17.52 -7.31 -15.72
N TRP A 36 -17.15 -8.59 -15.84
CA TRP A 36 -18.08 -9.68 -16.16
C TRP A 36 -19.10 -9.90 -15.04
N CYS A 37 -18.66 -9.96 -13.78
CA CYS A 37 -19.53 -10.09 -12.62
C CYS A 37 -20.55 -8.95 -12.55
N ALA A 38 -20.12 -7.71 -12.80
CA ALA A 38 -21.01 -6.56 -12.85
C ALA A 38 -22.12 -6.72 -13.90
N LYS A 39 -21.78 -7.24 -15.09
CA LYS A 39 -22.76 -7.52 -16.17
C LYS A 39 -23.72 -8.64 -15.80
N MET A 40 -23.23 -9.70 -15.18
CA MET A 40 -24.05 -10.81 -14.71
C MET A 40 -25.05 -10.35 -13.64
N CYS A 41 -24.56 -9.65 -12.61
CA CYS A 41 -25.39 -9.06 -11.56
C CYS A 41 -26.48 -8.13 -12.13
N ALA A 42 -26.12 -7.26 -13.07
CA ALA A 42 -27.08 -6.37 -13.73
C ALA A 42 -28.17 -7.12 -14.52
N SER A 43 -27.85 -8.31 -15.05
CA SER A 43 -28.78 -9.13 -15.83
C SER A 43 -29.74 -9.98 -14.96
N GLU A 44 -29.33 -10.31 -13.73
CA GLU A 44 -30.07 -11.20 -12.82
C GLU A 44 -31.14 -10.48 -11.98
N GLY A 45 -31.12 -9.14 -11.92
CA GLY A 45 -32.20 -8.32 -11.39
C GLY A 45 -31.78 -7.27 -10.36
N PRO A 46 -32.73 -6.42 -9.90
CA PRO A 46 -32.45 -5.27 -9.04
C PRO A 46 -31.89 -5.65 -7.66
N GLN A 47 -32.09 -6.89 -7.20
CA GLN A 47 -31.56 -7.40 -5.94
C GLN A 47 -30.02 -7.48 -5.91
N LEU A 48 -29.36 -7.48 -7.08
CA LEU A 48 -27.91 -7.48 -7.22
C LEU A 48 -27.35 -6.11 -7.66
N ALA A 49 -28.16 -5.04 -7.64
CA ALA A 49 -27.74 -3.73 -8.13
C ALA A 49 -26.49 -3.18 -7.41
N THR A 50 -26.42 -3.35 -6.08
CA THR A 50 -25.25 -2.95 -5.28
C THR A 50 -24.01 -3.75 -5.64
N CYS A 51 -24.15 -5.08 -5.79
CA CYS A 51 -23.06 -5.95 -6.21
C CYS A 51 -22.54 -5.55 -7.61
N ALA A 52 -23.46 -5.27 -8.55
CA ALA A 52 -23.09 -4.81 -9.88
C ALA A 52 -22.29 -3.50 -9.86
N ALA A 53 -22.69 -2.53 -9.03
CA ALA A 53 -21.99 -1.26 -8.88
C ALA A 53 -20.57 -1.46 -8.31
N ILE A 54 -20.45 -2.21 -7.21
CA ILE A 54 -19.14 -2.48 -6.58
C ILE A 54 -18.19 -3.19 -7.56
N CYS A 55 -18.68 -4.23 -8.25
CA CYS A 55 -17.85 -4.94 -9.22
C CYS A 55 -17.44 -4.06 -10.41
N ARG A 56 -18.28 -3.11 -10.83
CA ARG A 56 -17.89 -2.12 -11.85
C ARG A 56 -16.79 -1.20 -11.34
N ASP A 57 -16.94 -0.63 -10.15
CA ASP A 57 -15.95 0.26 -9.56
C ASP A 57 -14.60 -0.45 -9.39
N ILE A 58 -14.61 -1.69 -8.92
CA ILE A 58 -13.41 -2.53 -8.78
C ILE A 58 -12.77 -2.81 -10.15
N ALA A 59 -13.57 -3.13 -11.18
CA ALA A 59 -13.06 -3.38 -12.53
C ALA A 59 -12.35 -2.15 -13.10
N GLU A 60 -12.94 -0.96 -12.94
CA GLU A 60 -12.37 0.30 -13.41
C GLU A 60 -11.09 0.66 -12.66
N LEU A 61 -11.07 0.50 -11.34
CA LEU A 61 -9.87 0.71 -10.53
C LEU A 61 -8.75 -0.27 -10.88
N ALA A 62 -9.07 -1.54 -11.14
CA ALA A 62 -8.09 -2.54 -11.53
C ALA A 62 -7.46 -2.20 -12.90
N ALA A 63 -8.29 -1.89 -13.90
CA ALA A 63 -7.82 -1.48 -15.22
C ALA A 63 -7.02 -0.16 -15.19
N PHE A 64 -7.31 0.72 -14.22
CA PHE A 64 -6.52 1.94 -14.04
C PHE A 64 -5.17 1.63 -13.39
N ASN A 65 -5.12 0.82 -12.33
CA ASN A 65 -3.89 0.39 -11.68
C ASN A 65 -2.95 -0.34 -12.64
N GLU A 66 -3.48 -1.26 -13.47
CA GLU A 66 -2.73 -1.94 -14.53
C GLU A 66 -1.95 -0.93 -15.40
N LYS A 67 -2.63 0.12 -15.88
CA LYS A 67 -2.02 1.16 -16.72
C LYS A 67 -0.98 1.98 -15.98
N LEU A 68 -1.16 2.23 -14.68
CA LEU A 68 -0.20 2.96 -13.86
C LEU A 68 1.06 2.14 -13.60
N ILE A 69 0.91 0.86 -13.30
CA ILE A 69 2.01 -0.09 -13.09
C ILE A 69 2.79 -0.26 -14.39
N ALA A 70 2.11 -0.52 -15.52
CA ALA A 70 2.75 -0.77 -16.82
C ALA A 70 3.62 0.39 -17.32
N ARG A 71 3.39 1.62 -16.84
CA ARG A 71 4.15 2.81 -17.24
C ARG A 71 5.02 3.39 -16.11
N ASP A 72 5.18 2.66 -15.01
CA ASP A 72 5.93 3.09 -13.82
C ASP A 72 5.52 4.50 -13.36
N SER A 73 4.22 4.70 -13.16
CA SER A 73 3.69 6.02 -12.82
C SER A 73 4.04 6.42 -11.39
N MET A 74 4.50 7.66 -11.18
CA MET A 74 4.69 8.23 -9.83
C MET A 74 3.42 8.26 -8.96
N PHE A 75 2.23 8.16 -9.56
CA PHE A 75 0.95 8.09 -8.85
C PHE A 75 0.53 6.65 -8.52
N GLY A 76 1.29 5.65 -8.99
CA GLY A 76 0.99 4.23 -8.80
C GLY A 76 0.73 3.85 -7.34
N PRO A 77 1.63 4.18 -6.40
CA PRO A 77 1.47 3.80 -5.00
C PRO A 77 0.18 4.33 -4.35
N GLU A 78 -0.14 5.61 -4.54
CA GLU A 78 -1.34 6.24 -3.97
C GLU A 78 -2.64 5.61 -4.50
N ILE A 79 -2.66 5.30 -5.80
CA ILE A 79 -3.82 4.69 -6.45
C ILE A 79 -3.94 3.20 -6.10
N ALA A 80 -2.83 2.51 -5.90
CA ALA A 80 -2.78 1.13 -5.42
C ALA A 80 -3.30 1.00 -3.97
N ASP A 81 -2.90 1.89 -3.08
CA ASP A 81 -3.45 1.99 -1.71
C ASP A 81 -4.96 2.28 -1.73
N THR A 82 -5.39 3.18 -2.61
CA THR A 82 -6.81 3.50 -2.81
C THR A 82 -7.60 2.28 -3.27
N PHE A 83 -7.06 1.50 -4.21
CA PHE A 83 -7.66 0.24 -4.65
C PHE A 83 -7.80 -0.74 -3.48
N ILE A 84 -6.75 -0.98 -2.69
CA ILE A 84 -6.77 -1.90 -1.55
C ILE A 84 -7.89 -1.50 -0.57
N ARG A 85 -7.98 -0.21 -0.25
CA ARG A 85 -8.99 0.31 0.67
C ARG A 85 -10.41 0.05 0.13
N ILE A 86 -10.68 0.43 -1.10
CA ILE A 86 -12.01 0.27 -1.73
C ILE A 86 -12.38 -1.21 -1.86
N ALA A 87 -11.44 -2.06 -2.28
CA ALA A 87 -11.65 -3.49 -2.40
C ALA A 87 -12.03 -4.12 -1.06
N ARG A 88 -11.31 -3.77 0.02
CA ARG A 88 -11.61 -4.26 1.38
C ARG A 88 -12.94 -3.75 1.93
N GLU A 89 -13.30 -2.51 1.63
CA GLU A 89 -14.60 -1.94 2.00
C GLU A 89 -15.75 -2.63 1.23
N GLY A 90 -15.53 -3.02 -0.03
CA GLY A 90 -16.54 -3.67 -0.88
C GLY A 90 -16.71 -5.17 -0.64
N LEU A 91 -15.66 -5.88 -0.21
CA LEU A 91 -15.67 -7.33 -0.01
C LEU A 91 -16.83 -7.84 0.89
N PRO A 92 -17.11 -7.24 2.07
CA PRO A 92 -18.23 -7.68 2.91
C PRO A 92 -19.59 -7.62 2.22
N GLU A 93 -19.81 -6.64 1.34
CA GLU A 93 -21.05 -6.54 0.55
C GLU A 93 -21.11 -7.63 -0.52
N LEU A 94 -19.98 -7.91 -1.20
CA LEU A 94 -19.91 -9.01 -2.19
C LEU A 94 -20.12 -10.38 -1.53
N GLN A 95 -19.59 -10.59 -0.32
CA GLN A 95 -19.72 -11.85 0.42
C GLN A 95 -21.17 -12.22 0.74
N GLN A 96 -22.08 -11.24 0.83
CA GLN A 96 -23.52 -11.50 0.98
C GLN A 96 -24.11 -12.24 -0.23
N TYR A 97 -23.44 -12.17 -1.39
CA TYR A 97 -23.88 -12.75 -2.65
C TYR A 97 -22.98 -13.90 -3.13
N GLN A 98 -22.10 -14.42 -2.28
CA GLN A 98 -21.12 -15.46 -2.65
C GLN A 98 -21.74 -16.78 -3.15
N GLN A 99 -23.04 -16.99 -2.96
CA GLN A 99 -23.74 -18.12 -3.58
C GLN A 99 -23.78 -18.06 -5.11
N HIS A 100 -23.62 -16.88 -5.70
CA HIS A 100 -23.52 -16.72 -7.16
C HIS A 100 -22.07 -17.01 -7.59
N PRO A 101 -21.84 -17.95 -8.53
CA PRO A 101 -20.49 -18.34 -8.92
C PRO A 101 -19.62 -17.17 -9.42
N HIS A 102 -20.21 -16.23 -10.17
CA HIS A 102 -19.50 -15.05 -10.67
C HIS A 102 -19.04 -14.11 -9.56
N VAL A 103 -19.79 -14.01 -8.46
CA VAL A 103 -19.41 -13.23 -7.29
C VAL A 103 -18.27 -13.93 -6.54
N ALA A 104 -18.36 -15.24 -6.31
CA ALA A 104 -17.33 -16.01 -5.60
C ALA A 104 -15.97 -15.97 -6.33
N GLU A 105 -15.99 -16.08 -7.65
CA GLU A 105 -14.80 -15.93 -8.50
C GLU A 105 -14.20 -14.52 -8.38
N THR A 106 -15.05 -13.50 -8.41
CA THR A 106 -14.62 -12.10 -8.25
C THR A 106 -14.00 -11.84 -6.89
N ILE A 107 -14.59 -12.36 -5.81
CA ILE A 107 -14.02 -12.25 -4.45
C ILE A 107 -12.62 -12.85 -4.41
N SER A 108 -12.44 -14.05 -4.98
CA SER A 108 -11.14 -14.72 -5.02
C SER A 108 -10.10 -13.93 -5.82
N ALA A 109 -10.51 -13.34 -6.95
CA ALA A 109 -9.65 -12.47 -7.74
C ALA A 109 -9.28 -11.18 -7.00
N ILE A 110 -10.21 -10.58 -6.25
CA ILE A 110 -9.95 -9.41 -5.42
C ILE A 110 -8.91 -9.73 -4.35
N ASP A 111 -9.08 -10.80 -3.58
CA ASP A 111 -8.17 -11.17 -2.49
C ASP A 111 -6.74 -11.37 -3.02
N ARG A 112 -6.58 -12.14 -4.10
CA ARG A 112 -5.27 -12.34 -4.75
C ARG A 112 -4.65 -11.02 -5.22
N THR A 113 -5.45 -10.13 -5.80
CA THR A 113 -4.94 -8.84 -6.29
C THR A 113 -4.57 -7.89 -5.14
N ILE A 114 -5.28 -7.96 -4.01
CA ILE A 114 -4.87 -7.23 -2.79
C ILE A 114 -3.50 -7.73 -2.33
N ASP A 115 -3.28 -9.04 -2.29
CA ASP A 115 -2.02 -9.62 -1.82
C ASP A 115 -0.82 -9.25 -2.72
N SER A 116 -0.98 -9.33 -4.04
CA SER A 116 0.09 -8.94 -4.97
C SER A 116 0.32 -7.43 -4.98
N CYS A 117 -0.74 -6.63 -4.85
CA CYS A 117 -0.64 -5.18 -4.72
C CYS A 117 0.12 -4.77 -3.45
N MET A 118 -0.20 -5.39 -2.30
CA MET A 118 0.52 -5.15 -1.05
C MET A 118 2.00 -5.52 -1.15
N THR A 119 2.29 -6.68 -1.72
CA THR A 119 3.67 -7.14 -1.95
C THR A 119 4.45 -6.13 -2.80
N LEU A 120 3.84 -5.62 -3.88
CA LEU A 120 4.45 -4.62 -4.75
C LEU A 120 4.71 -3.29 -4.01
N LEU A 121 3.74 -2.80 -3.23
CA LEU A 121 3.87 -1.57 -2.45
C LEU A 121 5.00 -1.64 -1.42
N GLU A 122 5.14 -2.77 -0.73
CA GLU A 122 6.22 -3.01 0.23
C GLU A 122 7.60 -2.93 -0.43
N LEU A 123 7.75 -3.52 -1.62
CA LEU A 123 9.00 -3.50 -2.38
C LEU A 123 9.37 -2.10 -2.88
N VAL A 124 8.39 -1.36 -3.41
CA VAL A 124 8.59 0.01 -3.90
C VAL A 124 8.94 0.95 -2.74
N SER A 125 8.27 0.79 -1.59
CA SER A 125 8.53 1.60 -0.39
C SER A 125 9.88 1.27 0.26
N GLY A 126 10.24 -0.01 0.32
CA GLY A 126 11.52 -0.47 0.88
C GLY A 126 12.75 -0.16 0.01
N GLY A 127 12.55 0.03 -1.31
CA GLY A 127 13.62 0.42 -2.24
C GLY A 127 14.10 1.86 -2.13
N GLN A 128 13.29 2.77 -1.56
CA GLN A 128 13.64 4.20 -1.45
C GLN A 128 14.65 4.53 -0.33
N GLU A 129 14.90 3.63 0.64
CA GLU A 129 15.83 3.91 1.74
C GLU A 129 17.32 3.68 1.41
N MET A 130 17.66 3.06 0.28
CA MET A 130 19.06 2.73 -0.09
C MET A 130 19.73 3.67 -1.12
N GLY A 131 19.18 4.87 -1.31
CA GLY A 131 19.75 5.92 -2.19
C GLY A 131 20.31 7.16 -1.44
N GLY A 132 20.24 7.19 -0.11
CA GLY A 132 20.54 8.36 0.70
C GLY A 132 22.02 8.52 1.09
N HIS A 133 22.72 9.39 0.37
CA HIS A 133 23.89 10.16 0.84
C HIS A 133 25.16 9.40 1.29
N GLN A 134 26.07 9.22 0.32
CA GLN A 134 27.50 9.31 0.59
C GLN A 134 27.81 10.71 1.13
N SER A 135 27.87 10.89 2.45
CA SER A 135 28.46 12.09 3.05
C SER A 135 29.96 11.84 3.24
N MET A 136 30.72 12.33 2.26
CA MET A 136 32.16 12.49 2.32
C MET A 136 32.48 13.79 3.10
N GLY A 137 33.22 13.68 4.21
CA GLY A 137 33.74 14.80 5.01
C GLY A 137 33.66 14.47 6.51
N THR A 138 34.67 14.67 7.38
CA THR A 138 35.86 15.49 7.30
C THR A 138 36.88 14.98 8.32
N ARG A 139 38.13 14.93 7.87
CA ARG A 139 39.40 14.94 8.61
C ARG A 139 39.34 15.73 9.94
N GLY A 140 39.71 15.09 11.06
CA GLY A 140 39.80 15.77 12.37
C GLY A 140 40.70 15.03 13.37
N THR A 141 41.94 15.49 13.45
CA THR A 141 42.99 15.15 14.42
C THR A 141 42.69 15.60 15.86
N ASN A 142 43.37 14.97 16.83
CA ASN A 142 43.63 15.47 18.21
C ASN A 142 42.39 15.60 19.11
N GLN A 143 42.41 15.57 20.44
CA GLN A 143 43.36 15.38 21.54
C GLN A 143 42.49 15.66 22.80
N SER A 144 42.94 15.22 24.00
CA SER A 144 42.41 15.57 25.34
C SER A 144 41.01 15.02 25.69
N GLY A 145 40.72 14.50 26.88
CA GLY A 145 41.33 14.68 28.21
C GLY A 145 40.27 15.20 29.18
N GLY A 146 40.01 14.48 30.28
CA GLY A 146 39.11 14.88 31.39
C GLY A 146 37.69 14.27 31.26
N ARG A 147 37.31 13.23 32.01
CA ARG A 147 37.13 13.06 33.47
C ARG A 147 36.02 13.96 34.06
N MET A 148 35.05 13.24 34.62
CA MET A 148 33.83 13.63 35.32
C MET A 148 34.00 14.77 36.32
N ASP A 149 32.98 15.63 36.47
CA ASP A 149 32.50 16.02 37.79
C ASP A 149 31.03 16.50 37.78
N THR A 150 30.46 16.28 38.94
CA THR A 150 29.13 16.28 39.52
C THR A 150 28.29 17.57 39.50
N GLY A 151 26.98 17.40 39.69
CA GLY A 151 26.22 18.26 40.62
C GLY A 151 25.06 19.07 40.03
N GLY A 152 23.82 18.59 40.25
CA GLY A 152 22.62 19.39 40.01
C GLY A 152 21.33 18.61 40.27
N ARG A 153 20.95 18.48 41.54
CA ARG A 153 19.73 17.82 42.01
C ARG A 153 18.45 18.63 41.67
N PRO A 154 17.27 17.96 41.72
CA PRO A 154 16.01 18.42 41.15
C PRO A 154 15.19 19.24 42.16
N MET A 155 14.26 20.07 41.69
CA MET A 155 12.92 20.29 42.27
C MET A 155 12.22 21.48 41.59
N GLY A 156 10.93 21.29 41.28
CA GLY A 156 10.02 22.34 40.82
C GLY A 156 8.62 21.75 40.67
N GLN A 157 7.96 21.51 41.80
CA GLN A 157 6.58 21.04 41.92
C GLN A 157 5.56 22.14 41.57
N GLN A 158 4.62 21.79 40.67
CA GLN A 158 3.15 21.99 40.75
C GLN A 158 2.57 23.44 40.76
N PRO A 159 1.22 23.63 40.72
CA PRO A 159 0.27 23.42 39.61
C PRO A 159 -0.63 24.70 39.45
N ILE A 160 -1.90 24.55 38.98
CA ILE A 160 -3.00 25.58 38.90
C ILE A 160 -3.01 26.32 37.54
N GLY A 161 -4.12 26.48 36.80
CA GLY A 161 -5.55 26.27 37.01
C GLY A 161 -6.33 27.14 36.00
N GLY A 162 -7.65 26.97 35.89
CA GLY A 162 -8.58 27.86 35.16
C GLY A 162 -9.10 27.27 33.84
N GLN A 163 -10.28 26.65 33.73
CA GLN A 163 -11.67 27.08 34.02
C GLN A 163 -12.33 27.88 32.86
N GLN A 164 -13.55 27.44 32.49
CA GLN A 164 -14.63 28.15 31.76
C GLN A 164 -14.39 28.40 30.26
N THR A 165 -15.36 28.33 29.34
CA THR A 165 -16.84 28.52 29.27
C THR A 165 -17.24 27.99 27.87
N GLY A 166 -18.38 27.36 27.58
CA GLY A 166 -19.74 27.78 27.87
C GLY A 166 -20.39 28.37 26.60
N GLY A 167 -21.32 27.62 25.98
CA GLY A 167 -22.38 28.13 25.09
C GLY A 167 -22.02 28.30 23.60
N GLN A 168 -22.94 28.24 22.65
CA GLN A 168 -24.39 28.09 22.68
C GLN A 168 -24.87 27.88 21.24
N ARG A 169 -25.93 27.06 21.10
CA ARG A 169 -27.04 27.16 20.14
C ARG A 169 -26.78 27.00 18.64
#